data_AF-A0A419DSY0-F1
#
_entry.id   AF-A0A419DSY0-F1
#
_cell.length_a   1.000
_cell.length_b   1.000
_cell.length_c   1.000
_cell.angle_alpha   90.00
_cell.angle_beta   90.00
_cell.angle_gamma   90.00
#
_symmetry.space_group_name_H-M   'P 1'
#
loop_
_entity.id
_entity.type
_entity.pdbx_description
1 polymer ?
#
loop_
_entity_poly.entity_id
_entity_poly.type
_entity_poly.pdbx_seq_one_letter_code
_entity_poly.pdbx_strand_id
1 'polypeptide(L)'
;MQYLICTTCGVQMDENMTWDDVCPICTDERQYVNPNGQSWTTLSDMISSGTYQTTMTEEQAGLQSLVTTPKFGIGQTAYLVTGTKRILWDCVTYLDQTVIDAVGQLDAMALSHPHYYATQVEWAETFGIPLYIHEADQEWVTRPSKQIVFWSGNQLALSEDVILHRIGGHFDGATVLEWTTGNDGRGILLTGDIVRVVADRAWVSFMYSYPNLIPLPATTVAEMASALKDVRFNQIYDAFHKIVVTDANAAVARSASRYIEALNGYVKPRERR
;
A
#
# COMPACT_ATOMS: atom_id res chain seq x y z
N MET A 1 11.71 -19.92 -13.40
CA MET A 1 10.81 -19.37 -14.44
C MET A 1 10.95 -17.86 -14.37
N GLN A 2 10.86 -17.13 -15.49
CA GLN A 2 10.89 -15.66 -15.46
C GLN A 2 9.45 -15.15 -15.54
N TYR A 3 9.02 -14.39 -14.54
CA TYR A 3 7.70 -13.79 -14.48
C TYR A 3 7.75 -12.34 -14.98
N LEU A 4 6.76 -11.95 -15.79
CA LEU A 4 6.68 -10.60 -16.33
C LEU A 4 6.24 -9.61 -15.26
N ILE A 5 6.87 -8.44 -15.26
CA ILE A 5 6.58 -7.31 -14.37
C ILE A 5 6.13 -6.15 -15.24
N CYS A 6 4.93 -5.63 -14.99
CA CYS A 6 4.45 -4.46 -15.70
C CYS A 6 5.30 -3.25 -15.32
N THR A 7 5.91 -2.56 -16.29
CA THR A 7 6.78 -1.40 -16.01
C THR A 7 6.01 -0.19 -15.47
N THR A 8 4.69 -0.16 -15.64
CA THR A 8 3.82 0.97 -15.23
C THR A 8 3.41 0.86 -13.77
N CYS A 9 2.83 -0.27 -13.35
CA CYS A 9 2.42 -0.44 -11.96
C CYS A 9 3.46 -1.16 -11.10
N GLY A 10 4.36 -1.94 -11.70
CA GLY A 10 5.36 -2.73 -11.01
C GLY A 10 4.88 -4.09 -10.50
N VAL A 11 3.65 -4.49 -10.80
CA VAL A 11 3.07 -5.78 -10.41
C VAL A 11 3.60 -6.91 -11.30
N GLN A 12 3.99 -8.02 -10.67
CA GLN A 12 4.43 -9.26 -11.30
C GLN A 12 3.24 -10.15 -11.63
N MET A 13 3.27 -10.79 -12.80
CA MET A 13 2.22 -11.66 -13.32
C MET A 13 2.60 -13.14 -13.16
N ASP A 14 1.63 -14.03 -13.32
CA ASP A 14 1.86 -15.47 -13.36
C ASP A 14 2.61 -15.92 -14.63
N GLU A 15 2.83 -17.22 -14.75
CA GLU A 15 3.51 -17.87 -15.87
C GLU A 15 2.72 -17.88 -17.18
N ASN A 16 1.42 -17.56 -17.15
CA ASN A 16 0.57 -17.55 -18.34
C ASN A 16 0.61 -16.20 -19.06
N MET A 17 1.07 -15.13 -18.39
CA MET A 17 1.20 -13.81 -18.98
C MET A 17 2.26 -13.78 -20.10
N THR A 18 1.88 -13.23 -21.24
CA THR A 18 2.76 -13.05 -22.40
C THR A 18 3.04 -11.57 -22.68
N TRP A 19 3.98 -11.30 -23.59
CA TRP A 19 4.36 -9.93 -23.96
C TRP A 19 3.29 -9.17 -24.73
N ASP A 20 2.34 -9.89 -25.35
CA ASP A 20 1.23 -9.32 -26.12
C ASP A 20 0.01 -9.00 -25.24
N ASP A 21 0.00 -9.50 -24.00
CA ASP A 21 -1.08 -9.25 -23.04
C ASP A 21 -0.97 -7.86 -22.40
N VAL A 22 -2.08 -7.41 -21.83
CA VAL A 22 -2.17 -6.13 -21.11
C VAL A 22 -2.31 -6.41 -19.61
N CYS A 23 -1.60 -5.63 -18.79
CA CYS A 23 -1.62 -5.76 -17.35
C CYS A 23 -3.04 -5.56 -16.77
N PRO A 24 -3.64 -6.58 -16.11
CA PRO A 24 -5.01 -6.49 -15.59
C PRO A 24 -5.17 -5.40 -14.52
N ILE A 25 -4.11 -5.16 -13.73
CA ILE A 25 -4.07 -4.07 -12.74
C ILE A 25 -4.09 -2.70 -13.41
N CYS A 26 -3.42 -2.54 -14.56
CA CYS A 26 -3.37 -1.27 -15.30
C CYS A 26 -4.62 -1.00 -16.13
N THR A 27 -5.37 -2.04 -16.50
CA THR A 27 -6.65 -1.90 -17.22
C THR A 27 -7.81 -1.54 -16.32
N ASP A 28 -7.66 -1.72 -15.00
CA ASP A 28 -8.61 -1.22 -14.03
C ASP A 28 -8.61 0.32 -14.01
N GLU A 29 -9.79 0.93 -13.88
CA GLU A 29 -9.96 2.39 -13.94
C GLU A 29 -9.37 3.16 -12.73
N ARG A 30 -8.94 2.43 -11.70
CA ARG A 30 -8.16 2.97 -10.58
C ARG A 30 -6.68 3.11 -10.91
N GLN A 31 -6.26 2.58 -12.06
CA GLN A 31 -4.95 2.74 -12.65
C GLN A 31 -5.06 3.19 -14.11
N TYR A 32 -3.99 2.99 -14.87
CA TYR A 32 -3.91 3.29 -16.29
C TYR A 32 -2.86 2.39 -16.97
N VAL A 33 -3.08 2.10 -18.24
CA VAL A 33 -2.05 1.59 -19.16
C VAL A 33 -1.19 2.78 -19.58
N ASN A 34 0.13 2.59 -19.65
CA ASN A 34 1.06 3.65 -20.05
C ASN A 34 0.61 4.31 -21.37
N PRO A 35 0.63 5.66 -21.50
CA PRO A 35 0.34 6.33 -22.75
C PRO A 35 1.25 5.91 -23.92
N ASN A 36 2.45 5.42 -23.63
CA ASN A 36 3.39 4.89 -24.62
C ASN A 36 3.17 3.39 -24.94
N GLY A 37 2.13 2.77 -24.37
CA GLY A 37 1.79 1.37 -24.56
C GLY A 37 2.24 0.45 -23.42
N GLN A 38 1.66 -0.75 -23.37
CA GLN A 38 2.05 -1.78 -22.42
C GLN A 38 3.53 -2.15 -22.61
N SER A 39 4.27 -2.25 -21.51
CA SER A 39 5.64 -2.76 -21.52
C SER A 39 5.91 -3.59 -20.28
N TRP A 40 6.83 -4.54 -20.44
CA TRP A 40 7.15 -5.54 -19.45
C TRP A 40 8.66 -5.59 -19.20
N THR A 41 9.05 -6.06 -18.03
CA THR A 41 10.42 -6.44 -17.67
C THR A 41 10.37 -7.70 -16.83
N THR A 42 11.50 -8.20 -16.34
CA THR A 42 11.56 -9.29 -15.38
C THR A 42 12.45 -8.87 -14.21
N LEU A 43 12.30 -9.53 -13.05
CA LEU A 43 13.19 -9.25 -11.91
C LEU A 43 14.67 -9.51 -12.28
N SER A 44 14.92 -10.56 -13.07
CA SER A 44 16.26 -10.87 -13.58
C SER A 44 16.84 -9.75 -14.46
N ASP A 45 16.02 -9.14 -15.33
CA ASP A 45 16.46 -8.03 -16.18
C ASP A 45 16.73 -6.78 -15.33
N MET A 46 15.86 -6.50 -14.36
CA MET A 46 16.06 -5.39 -13.42
C MET A 46 17.37 -5.52 -12.65
N ILE A 47 17.68 -6.71 -12.12
CA ILE A 47 18.95 -6.99 -11.41
C ILE A 47 20.14 -6.87 -12.36
N SER A 48 20.10 -7.54 -13.51
CA SER A 48 21.23 -7.56 -14.45
C SER A 48 21.53 -6.19 -15.07
N SER A 49 20.53 -5.29 -15.13
CA SER A 49 20.72 -3.91 -15.59
C SER A 49 21.64 -3.07 -14.70
N GLY A 50 21.78 -3.43 -13.41
CA GLY A 50 22.49 -2.63 -12.41
C GLY A 50 21.90 -1.22 -12.19
N THR A 51 20.68 -0.96 -12.67
CA THR A 51 20.06 0.38 -12.63
C THR A 51 19.42 0.69 -11.28
N TYR A 52 18.89 -0.32 -10.60
CA TYR A 52 18.06 -0.16 -9.41
C TYR A 52 18.79 -0.58 -8.14
N GLN A 53 18.47 0.11 -7.06
CA GLN A 53 18.83 -0.25 -5.69
C GLN A 53 17.66 0.05 -4.77
N THR A 54 17.49 -0.71 -3.70
CA THR A 54 16.51 -0.37 -2.66
C THR A 54 17.24 0.14 -1.42
N THR A 55 16.91 1.36 -1.01
CA THR A 55 17.44 1.98 0.20
C THR A 55 16.52 1.68 1.38
N MET A 56 17.12 1.29 2.51
CA MET A 56 16.45 1.17 3.80
C MET A 56 16.77 2.39 4.68
N THR A 57 15.74 3.06 5.19
CA THR A 57 15.89 4.24 6.06
C THR A 57 15.15 4.01 7.37
N GLU A 58 15.78 4.30 8.51
CA GLU A 58 15.07 4.32 9.80
C GLU A 58 14.22 5.60 9.90
N GLU A 59 12.90 5.44 9.94
CA GLU A 59 11.94 6.56 10.06
C GLU A 59 11.76 6.97 11.52
N GLN A 60 11.76 5.98 12.40
CA GLN A 60 11.77 6.08 13.85
C GLN A 60 12.08 4.69 14.44
N ALA A 61 12.29 4.63 15.75
CA ALA A 61 12.59 3.37 16.43
C ALA A 61 11.56 2.28 16.06
N GLY A 62 12.06 1.17 15.51
CA GLY A 62 11.24 0.02 15.11
C GLY A 62 10.48 0.17 13.78
N LEU A 63 10.61 1.28 13.06
CA LEU A 63 10.00 1.48 11.74
C LEU A 63 11.05 1.88 10.70
N GLN A 64 11.24 1.03 9.69
CA GLN A 64 12.12 1.31 8.55
C GLN A 64 11.31 1.42 7.27
N SER A 65 11.68 2.34 6.38
CA SER A 65 11.12 2.43 5.03
C SER A 65 12.05 1.80 4.00
N LEU A 66 11.48 1.21 2.96
CA LEU A 66 12.17 0.60 1.82
C LEU A 66 11.72 1.32 0.54
N VAL A 67 12.69 1.89 -0.20
CA VAL A 67 12.40 2.61 -1.45
C VAL A 67 13.39 2.25 -2.55
N THR A 68 12.86 1.85 -3.70
CA THR A 68 13.65 1.62 -4.91
C THR A 68 14.03 2.93 -5.60
N THR A 69 15.32 3.09 -5.90
CA THR A 69 15.90 4.22 -6.65
C THR A 69 16.67 3.70 -7.87
N PRO A 70 16.47 4.27 -9.07
CA PRO A 70 15.43 5.25 -9.41
C PRO A 70 14.03 4.66 -9.25
N LYS A 71 13.02 5.55 -9.19
CA LYS A 71 11.62 5.15 -9.07
C LYS A 71 11.26 4.13 -10.17
N PHE A 72 10.65 3.02 -9.77
CA PHE A 72 10.08 2.01 -10.67
C PHE A 72 8.58 1.85 -10.40
N GLY A 73 7.81 1.56 -11.46
CA GLY A 73 6.36 1.43 -11.37
C GLY A 73 5.70 2.66 -10.73
N ILE A 74 4.80 2.43 -9.78
CA ILE A 74 4.14 3.52 -9.04
C ILE A 74 5.07 4.26 -8.08
N GLY A 75 6.23 3.70 -7.73
CA GLY A 75 7.23 4.32 -6.84
C GLY A 75 6.80 4.34 -5.39
N GLN A 76 6.20 3.25 -4.94
CA GLN A 76 5.76 3.04 -3.57
C GLN A 76 6.92 2.87 -2.60
N THR A 77 6.60 3.09 -1.34
CA THR A 77 7.40 2.79 -0.16
C THR A 77 6.80 1.58 0.53
N ALA A 78 7.62 0.58 0.82
CA ALA A 78 7.26 -0.48 1.77
C ALA A 78 7.79 -0.13 3.16
N TYR A 79 7.19 -0.67 4.20
CA TYR A 79 7.62 -0.42 5.58
C TYR A 79 7.88 -1.71 6.32
N LEU A 80 8.98 -1.77 7.05
CA LEU A 80 9.31 -2.85 7.96
C LEU A 80 9.02 -2.41 9.40
N VAL A 81 8.04 -3.05 10.02
CA VAL A 81 7.69 -2.87 11.43
C VAL A 81 8.42 -3.92 12.25
N THR A 82 9.23 -3.49 13.21
CA THR A 82 9.89 -4.34 14.20
C THR A 82 9.22 -4.15 15.55
N GLY A 83 8.09 -4.85 15.72
CA GLY A 83 7.34 -4.91 16.97
C GLY A 83 7.66 -6.19 17.75
N THR A 84 6.64 -6.86 18.28
CA THR A 84 6.78 -8.24 18.81
C THR A 84 7.12 -9.27 17.71
N LYS A 85 6.81 -8.92 16.45
CA LYS A 85 7.22 -9.60 15.22
C LYS A 85 7.78 -8.59 14.22
N ARG A 86 8.57 -9.09 13.27
CA ARG A 86 9.07 -8.34 12.11
C ARG A 86 8.12 -8.52 10.93
N ILE A 87 7.32 -7.49 10.67
CA ILE A 87 6.26 -7.51 9.67
C ILE A 87 6.61 -6.54 8.55
N LEU A 88 6.61 -7.05 7.31
CA LEU A 88 6.72 -6.23 6.11
C LEU A 88 5.33 -5.79 5.65
N TRP A 89 5.12 -4.48 5.58
CA TRP A 89 3.91 -3.83 5.10
C TRP A 89 4.10 -3.31 3.68
N ASP A 90 3.26 -3.78 2.76
CA ASP A 90 3.45 -3.64 1.32
C ASP A 90 4.82 -4.20 0.87
N CYS A 91 5.15 -4.12 -0.43
CA CYS A 91 6.49 -4.45 -0.90
C CYS A 91 6.89 -3.60 -2.11
N VAL A 92 8.20 -3.54 -2.37
CA VAL A 92 8.75 -2.91 -3.58
C VAL A 92 9.05 -3.98 -4.63
N THR A 93 8.98 -3.60 -5.91
CA THR A 93 9.21 -4.56 -7.01
C THR A 93 10.64 -5.08 -7.04
N TYR A 94 11.64 -4.21 -6.79
CA TYR A 94 13.05 -4.59 -6.90
C TYR A 94 13.52 -5.35 -5.63
N LEU A 95 13.98 -6.57 -5.83
CA LEU A 95 14.49 -7.47 -4.79
C LEU A 95 15.75 -8.18 -5.31
N ASP A 96 16.91 -7.81 -4.78
CA ASP A 96 18.19 -8.48 -5.04
C ASP A 96 18.78 -9.04 -3.74
N GLN A 97 19.92 -9.74 -3.84
CA GLN A 97 20.57 -10.33 -2.67
C GLN A 97 20.97 -9.29 -1.62
N THR A 98 21.39 -8.08 -2.03
CA THR A 98 21.77 -7.00 -1.10
C THR A 98 20.57 -6.57 -0.26
N VAL A 99 19.39 -6.45 -0.89
CA VAL A 99 18.13 -6.12 -0.21
C VAL A 99 17.71 -7.25 0.71
N ILE A 100 17.83 -8.50 0.26
CA ILE A 100 17.49 -9.69 1.06
C ILE A 100 18.34 -9.72 2.34
N ASP A 101 19.65 -9.54 2.21
CA ASP A 101 20.59 -9.55 3.33
C ASP A 101 20.33 -8.39 4.29
N ALA A 102 20.00 -7.20 3.77
CA ALA A 102 19.72 -6.02 4.58
C ALA A 102 18.39 -6.13 5.37
N VAL A 103 17.36 -6.72 4.77
CA VAL A 103 16.07 -6.96 5.43
C VAL A 103 16.18 -8.04 6.50
N GLY A 104 16.94 -9.10 6.22
CA GLY A 104 17.13 -10.22 7.12
C GLY A 104 15.83 -10.96 7.41
N GLN A 105 15.70 -11.53 8.62
CA GLN A 105 14.54 -12.35 8.95
C GLN A 105 13.24 -11.55 9.03
N LEU A 106 12.15 -12.12 8.51
CA LEU A 106 10.79 -11.64 8.62
C LEU A 106 9.90 -12.74 9.24
N ASP A 107 8.83 -12.35 9.91
CA ASP A 107 7.83 -13.29 10.45
C ASP A 107 6.60 -13.41 9.54
N ALA A 108 6.21 -12.31 8.89
CA ALA A 108 5.08 -12.25 7.95
C ALA A 108 5.16 -10.99 7.09
N MET A 109 4.36 -10.96 6.03
CA MET A 109 4.07 -9.75 5.28
C MET A 109 2.57 -9.58 5.05
N ALA A 110 2.12 -8.35 4.89
CA ALA A 110 0.73 -8.04 4.56
C ALA A 110 0.69 -6.89 3.55
N LEU A 111 -0.33 -6.89 2.70
CA LEU A 111 -0.48 -5.89 1.64
C LEU A 111 -1.74 -5.07 1.84
N SER A 112 -1.66 -3.81 1.41
CA SER A 112 -2.75 -2.86 1.50
C SER A 112 -3.86 -3.15 0.50
N HIS A 113 -3.53 -3.26 -0.80
CA HIS A 113 -4.46 -3.49 -1.90
C HIS A 113 -3.70 -3.76 -3.23
N PRO A 114 -4.39 -4.11 -4.34
CA PRO A 114 -3.77 -4.64 -5.57
C PRO A 114 -2.67 -3.82 -6.24
N HIS A 115 -2.67 -2.48 -6.13
CA HIS A 115 -1.59 -1.66 -6.69
C HIS A 115 -0.23 -1.91 -6.03
N TYR A 116 -0.23 -2.47 -4.82
CA TYR A 116 0.95 -2.70 -3.99
C TYR A 116 1.42 -4.16 -4.00
N TYR A 117 0.85 -4.97 -4.90
CA TYR A 117 1.21 -6.38 -5.06
C TYR A 117 2.62 -6.59 -5.62
N ALA A 118 3.18 -5.61 -6.34
CA ALA A 118 4.57 -5.57 -6.79
C ALA A 118 5.15 -6.97 -7.14
N THR A 119 6.24 -7.39 -6.51
CA THR A 119 6.80 -8.76 -6.57
C THR A 119 6.50 -9.55 -5.29
N GLN A 120 5.30 -9.39 -4.71
CA GLN A 120 4.88 -9.97 -3.42
C GLN A 120 5.24 -11.44 -3.23
N VAL A 121 5.13 -12.25 -4.28
CA VAL A 121 5.42 -13.69 -4.20
C VAL A 121 6.92 -13.93 -4.13
N GLU A 122 7.75 -13.16 -4.84
CA GLU A 122 9.21 -13.23 -4.71
C GLU A 122 9.64 -12.93 -3.27
N TRP A 123 9.06 -11.89 -2.65
CA TRP A 123 9.29 -11.58 -1.24
C TRP A 123 8.85 -12.75 -0.34
N ALA A 124 7.61 -13.19 -0.44
CA ALA A 124 7.07 -14.22 0.44
C ALA A 124 7.82 -15.57 0.33
N GLU A 125 8.22 -15.96 -0.88
CA GLU A 125 8.95 -17.21 -1.13
C GLU A 125 10.43 -17.09 -0.71
N THR A 126 11.08 -15.96 -0.99
CA THR A 126 12.48 -15.72 -0.60
C THR A 126 12.68 -15.77 0.91
N PHE A 127 11.78 -15.14 1.67
CA PHE A 127 11.86 -15.13 3.13
C PHE A 127 11.16 -16.33 3.79
N GLY A 128 10.43 -17.15 3.02
CA GLY A 128 9.71 -18.30 3.56
C GLY A 128 8.58 -17.93 4.52
N ILE A 129 7.93 -16.78 4.31
CA ILE A 129 6.94 -16.19 5.23
C ILE A 129 5.51 -16.21 4.67
N PRO A 130 4.47 -16.19 5.53
CA PRO A 130 3.10 -15.98 5.09
C PRO A 130 2.87 -14.55 4.57
N LEU A 131 2.12 -14.46 3.48
CA LEU A 131 1.68 -13.23 2.81
C LEU A 131 0.17 -13.06 2.99
N TYR A 132 -0.24 -12.11 3.82
CA TYR A 132 -1.65 -11.86 4.13
C TYR A 132 -2.28 -10.90 3.13
N ILE A 133 -3.38 -11.33 2.51
CA ILE A 133 -4.21 -10.55 1.59
C ILE A 133 -5.67 -10.71 2.00
N HIS A 134 -6.44 -9.63 2.01
CA HIS A 134 -7.87 -9.74 2.33
C HIS A 134 -8.62 -10.51 1.22
N GLU A 135 -9.52 -11.42 1.59
CA GLU A 135 -10.21 -12.30 0.63
C GLU A 135 -11.02 -11.54 -0.44
N ALA A 136 -11.52 -10.36 -0.11
CA ALA A 136 -12.26 -9.51 -1.05
C ALA A 136 -11.37 -9.02 -2.21
N ASP A 137 -10.04 -9.04 -2.06
CA ASP A 137 -9.12 -8.70 -3.14
C ASP A 137 -8.48 -9.95 -3.81
N GLN A 138 -8.99 -11.16 -3.53
CA GLN A 138 -8.41 -12.41 -4.04
C GLN A 138 -8.38 -12.47 -5.58
N GLU A 139 -9.39 -11.89 -6.23
CA GLU A 139 -9.50 -11.90 -7.70
C GLU A 139 -8.39 -11.08 -8.38
N TRP A 140 -7.78 -10.15 -7.63
CA TRP A 140 -6.71 -9.29 -8.11
C TRP A 140 -5.33 -9.94 -7.97
N VAL A 141 -5.23 -11.13 -7.38
CA VAL A 141 -3.94 -11.83 -7.24
C VAL A 141 -3.45 -12.27 -8.62
N THR A 142 -2.40 -11.61 -9.09
CA THR A 142 -1.83 -11.80 -10.43
C THR A 142 -0.86 -12.97 -10.53
N ARG A 143 -0.30 -13.44 -9.41
CA ARG A 143 0.59 -14.61 -9.33
C ARG A 143 0.19 -15.46 -8.12
N PRO A 144 -0.26 -16.72 -8.30
CA PRO A 144 -0.61 -17.59 -7.19
C PRO A 144 0.65 -18.06 -6.43
N SER A 145 0.52 -18.30 -5.12
CA SER A 145 1.56 -18.91 -4.30
C SER A 145 0.96 -19.59 -3.07
N LYS A 146 1.67 -20.60 -2.54
CA LYS A 146 1.30 -21.28 -1.29
C LYS A 146 1.52 -20.41 -0.05
N GLN A 147 2.30 -19.33 -0.19
CA GLN A 147 2.54 -18.39 0.89
C GLN A 147 1.35 -17.44 1.14
N ILE A 148 0.43 -17.32 0.18
CA ILE A 148 -0.71 -16.43 0.29
C ILE A 148 -1.72 -17.01 1.29
N VAL A 149 -2.03 -16.20 2.31
CA VAL A 149 -3.07 -16.47 3.30
C VAL A 149 -4.18 -15.44 3.10
N PHE A 150 -5.30 -15.90 2.56
CA PHE A 150 -6.50 -15.08 2.53
C PHE A 150 -7.13 -14.98 3.91
N TRP A 151 -7.42 -13.76 4.33
CA TRP A 151 -8.11 -13.50 5.59
C TRP A 151 -9.41 -12.74 5.35
N SER A 152 -10.34 -12.87 6.29
CA SER A 152 -11.70 -12.36 6.18
C SER A 152 -12.11 -11.52 7.38
N GLY A 153 -13.20 -10.78 7.21
CA GLY A 153 -13.75 -9.91 8.25
C GLY A 153 -13.14 -8.52 8.24
N ASN A 154 -13.34 -7.77 9.32
CA ASN A 154 -12.90 -6.37 9.39
C ASN A 154 -11.52 -6.19 10.02
N GLN A 155 -11.03 -7.18 10.78
CA GLN A 155 -9.75 -7.10 11.47
C GLN A 155 -9.06 -8.46 11.57
N LEU A 156 -7.72 -8.44 11.55
CA LEU A 156 -6.86 -9.60 11.82
C LEU A 156 -5.63 -9.17 12.63
N ALA A 157 -5.41 -9.78 13.79
CA ALA A 157 -4.18 -9.60 14.54
C ALA A 157 -3.06 -10.49 13.96
N LEU A 158 -1.95 -9.91 13.52
CA LEU A 158 -0.75 -10.64 13.07
C LEU A 158 0.21 -10.96 14.23
N SER A 159 0.18 -10.10 15.25
CA SER A 159 0.93 -10.21 16.51
C SER A 159 0.15 -9.53 17.64
N GLU A 160 0.75 -9.46 18.84
CA GLU A 160 0.16 -8.75 19.99
C GLU A 160 0.05 -7.24 19.74
N ASP A 161 0.89 -6.69 18.86
CA ASP A 161 1.01 -5.26 18.62
C ASP A 161 0.73 -4.81 17.18
N VAL A 162 0.52 -5.74 16.24
CA VAL A 162 0.25 -5.46 14.83
C VAL A 162 -1.11 -6.02 14.42
N ILE A 163 -2.00 -5.13 13.96
CA ILE A 163 -3.38 -5.45 13.58
C ILE A 163 -3.67 -4.92 12.18
N LEU A 164 -4.23 -5.76 11.31
CA LEU A 164 -4.77 -5.36 10.02
C LEU A 164 -6.23 -4.94 10.17
N HIS A 165 -6.62 -3.89 9.47
CA HIS A 165 -8.00 -3.39 9.41
C HIS A 165 -8.46 -3.29 7.96
N ARG A 166 -9.52 -4.01 7.58
CA ARG A 166 -10.16 -3.86 6.27
C ARG A 166 -11.09 -2.65 6.33
N ILE A 167 -10.69 -1.57 5.68
CA ILE A 167 -11.47 -0.32 5.64
C ILE A 167 -12.18 -0.10 4.30
N GLY A 168 -11.83 -0.86 3.27
CA GLY A 168 -12.48 -0.82 1.97
C GLY A 168 -12.30 0.51 1.23
N GLY A 169 -13.23 0.80 0.32
CA GLY A 169 -13.30 2.05 -0.43
C GLY A 169 -12.44 2.05 -1.69
N HIS A 170 -11.12 2.18 -1.55
CA HIS A 170 -10.23 2.19 -2.73
C HIS A 170 -10.29 0.85 -3.50
N PHE A 171 -10.30 -0.25 -2.74
CA PHE A 171 -10.65 -1.61 -3.15
C PHE A 171 -11.54 -2.21 -2.06
N ASP A 172 -12.28 -3.27 -2.38
CA ASP A 172 -13.17 -3.90 -1.40
C ASP A 172 -12.39 -4.53 -0.24
N GLY A 173 -11.22 -5.11 -0.53
CA GLY A 173 -10.27 -5.65 0.46
C GLY A 173 -9.25 -4.65 0.99
N ALA A 174 -9.36 -3.36 0.64
CA ALA A 174 -8.38 -2.35 1.03
C ALA A 174 -8.12 -2.35 2.55
N THR A 175 -6.88 -2.59 2.90
CA THR A 175 -6.39 -2.87 4.26
C THR A 175 -5.38 -1.82 4.70
N VAL A 176 -5.44 -1.46 5.98
CA VAL A 176 -4.40 -0.65 6.65
C VAL A 176 -3.81 -1.43 7.83
N LEU A 177 -2.57 -1.15 8.18
CA LEU A 177 -1.89 -1.79 9.32
C LEU A 177 -1.79 -0.80 10.49
N GLU A 178 -2.28 -1.21 11.64
CA GLU A 178 -2.08 -0.54 12.93
C GLU A 178 -0.91 -1.21 13.67
N TRP A 179 0.11 -0.43 13.99
CA TRP A 179 1.14 -0.81 14.94
C TRP A 179 0.90 -0.09 16.27
N THR A 180 0.30 -0.81 17.21
CA THR A 180 -0.28 -0.26 18.45
C THR A 180 0.78 0.29 19.43
N THR A 181 1.95 -0.33 19.50
CA THR A 181 3.05 0.09 20.39
C THR A 181 3.98 1.12 19.75
N GLY A 182 3.80 1.40 18.46
CA GLY A 182 4.53 2.43 17.74
C GLY A 182 4.30 3.84 18.31
N ASN A 183 5.22 4.76 18.02
CA ASN A 183 5.13 6.17 18.47
C ASN A 183 4.95 6.31 20.00
N ASP A 184 5.83 5.66 20.76
CA ASP A 184 5.79 5.60 22.22
C ASP A 184 4.46 5.08 22.79
N GLY A 185 3.88 4.06 22.13
CA GLY A 185 2.59 3.47 22.53
C GLY A 185 1.35 4.30 22.15
N ARG A 186 1.50 5.33 21.30
CA ARG A 186 0.38 6.14 20.79
C ARG A 186 -0.17 5.64 19.45
N GLY A 187 0.47 4.63 18.88
CA GLY A 187 0.05 3.94 17.67
C GLY A 187 0.46 4.65 16.37
N ILE A 188 0.75 3.83 15.36
CA ILE A 188 1.06 4.24 13.98
C ILE A 188 0.13 3.49 13.04
N LEU A 189 -0.40 4.19 12.04
CA LEU A 189 -1.19 3.61 10.96
C LEU A 189 -0.39 3.66 9.64
N LEU A 190 -0.20 2.52 9.00
CA LEU A 190 0.38 2.40 7.66
C LEU A 190 -0.74 2.18 6.65
N THR A 191 -0.88 3.07 5.67
CA THR A 191 -2.15 3.21 4.94
C THR A 191 -2.09 2.91 3.45
N GLY A 192 -0.91 2.57 2.90
CA GLY A 192 -0.73 2.57 1.45
C GLY A 192 -1.08 3.96 0.90
N ASP A 193 -1.99 4.05 -0.07
CA ASP A 193 -2.65 5.31 -0.45
C ASP A 193 -4.16 5.34 -0.16
N ILE A 194 -4.69 4.33 0.53
CA ILE A 194 -6.13 4.22 0.85
C ILE A 194 -6.58 5.40 1.71
N VAL A 195 -5.74 5.79 2.68
CA VAL A 195 -5.82 7.06 3.42
C VAL A 195 -4.58 7.87 3.07
N ARG A 196 -4.66 8.64 1.98
CA ARG A 196 -3.52 9.37 1.42
C ARG A 196 -3.27 10.66 2.18
N VAL A 197 -2.05 10.86 2.68
CA VAL A 197 -1.63 12.14 3.24
C VAL A 197 -1.45 13.14 2.08
N VAL A 198 -2.04 14.32 2.21
CA VAL A 198 -1.99 15.34 1.15
C VAL A 198 -0.85 16.34 1.38
N ALA A 199 -0.74 17.36 0.53
CA ALA A 199 0.35 18.34 0.61
C ALA A 199 0.39 19.06 1.97
N ASP A 200 -0.77 19.47 2.47
CA ASP A 200 -0.91 19.90 3.86
C ASP A 200 -1.00 18.65 4.75
N ARG A 201 0.11 18.35 5.42
CA ARG A 201 0.32 17.14 6.24
C ARG A 201 -0.50 17.11 7.54
N ALA A 202 -1.38 18.10 7.76
CA ALA A 202 -2.43 18.02 8.77
C ALA A 202 -3.71 17.32 8.25
N TRP A 203 -3.74 16.90 6.98
CA TRP A 203 -4.92 16.34 6.33
C TRP A 203 -4.61 15.11 5.50
N VAL A 204 -5.66 14.32 5.28
CA VAL A 204 -5.71 13.19 4.35
C VAL A 204 -6.80 13.37 3.29
N SER A 205 -6.81 12.52 2.27
CA SER A 205 -7.87 12.42 1.26
C SER A 205 -8.15 10.95 0.93
N PHE A 206 -9.29 10.70 0.32
CA PHE A 206 -9.80 9.37 -0.03
C PHE A 206 -10.16 9.40 -1.52
N MET A 207 -9.71 8.44 -2.33
CA MET A 207 -10.02 8.43 -3.76
C MET A 207 -10.31 7.03 -4.25
N TYR A 208 -11.20 6.95 -5.23
CA TYR A 208 -11.45 5.70 -5.93
C TYR A 208 -10.30 5.48 -6.90
N SER A 209 -9.95 6.49 -7.69
CA SER A 209 -8.79 6.47 -8.60
C SER A 209 -7.93 7.71 -8.39
N TYR A 210 -6.72 7.56 -7.85
CA TYR A 210 -5.76 8.65 -7.77
C TYR A 210 -5.25 9.11 -9.14
N PRO A 211 -4.88 8.21 -10.08
CA PRO A 211 -4.40 8.62 -11.40
C PRO A 211 -5.46 9.38 -12.22
N ASN A 212 -6.73 8.96 -12.13
CA ASN A 212 -7.83 9.59 -12.87
C ASN A 212 -8.60 10.65 -12.07
N LEU A 213 -8.14 10.94 -10.84
CA LEU A 213 -8.72 11.90 -9.92
C LEU A 213 -10.22 11.67 -9.62
N ILE A 214 -10.65 10.41 -9.54
CA ILE A 214 -12.04 10.04 -9.28
C ILE A 214 -12.27 9.94 -7.76
N PRO A 215 -13.19 10.73 -7.19
CA PRO A 215 -13.47 10.69 -5.76
C PRO A 215 -14.23 9.41 -5.35
N LEU A 216 -14.12 9.03 -4.09
CA LEU A 216 -15.01 8.03 -3.50
C LEU A 216 -16.38 8.65 -3.20
N PRO A 217 -17.48 7.87 -3.24
CA PRO A 217 -18.78 8.33 -2.75
C PRO A 217 -18.73 8.79 -1.29
N ALA A 218 -19.55 9.77 -0.94
CA ALA A 218 -19.62 10.30 0.42
C ALA A 218 -19.95 9.22 1.48
N THR A 219 -20.82 8.26 1.14
CA THR A 219 -21.17 7.13 2.00
C THR A 219 -19.97 6.25 2.28
N THR A 220 -19.19 5.92 1.25
CA THR A 220 -17.97 5.11 1.38
C THR A 220 -16.92 5.79 2.23
N VAL A 221 -16.71 7.10 2.05
CA VAL A 221 -15.77 7.87 2.91
C VAL A 221 -16.24 7.90 4.37
N ALA A 222 -17.55 8.01 4.60
CA ALA A 222 -18.11 7.96 5.95
C ALA A 222 -17.90 6.58 6.61
N GLU A 223 -18.06 5.49 5.87
CA GLU A 223 -17.79 4.12 6.32
C GLU A 223 -16.32 3.90 6.67
N MET A 224 -15.40 4.34 5.80
CA MET A 224 -13.95 4.28 6.05
C MET A 224 -13.57 5.05 7.32
N ALA A 225 -14.09 6.28 7.48
CA ALA A 225 -13.84 7.09 8.67
C ALA A 225 -14.43 6.45 9.94
N SER A 226 -15.60 5.82 9.82
CA SER A 226 -16.22 5.08 10.92
C SER A 226 -15.41 3.86 11.33
N ALA A 227 -14.83 3.12 10.37
CA ALA A 227 -13.99 1.95 10.64
C ALA A 227 -12.71 2.31 11.41
N LEU A 228 -12.17 3.52 11.20
CA LEU A 228 -10.97 4.00 11.88
C LEU A 228 -11.23 4.79 13.16
N LYS A 229 -12.50 5.06 13.49
CA LYS A 229 -12.87 5.94 14.61
C LYS A 229 -12.30 5.48 15.95
N ASP A 230 -12.37 4.18 16.22
CA ASP A 230 -11.95 3.59 17.50
C ASP A 230 -10.52 3.02 17.46
N VAL A 231 -9.85 3.10 16.31
CA VAL A 231 -8.45 2.66 16.12
C VAL A 231 -7.52 3.71 16.73
N ARG A 232 -6.55 3.27 17.54
CA ARG A 232 -5.74 4.18 18.37
C ARG A 232 -4.40 4.44 17.69
N PHE A 233 -4.34 5.52 16.91
CA PHE A 233 -3.10 5.94 16.23
C PHE A 233 -2.92 7.46 16.28
N ASN A 234 -1.67 7.89 16.46
CA ASN A 234 -1.27 9.30 16.49
C ASN A 234 -0.53 9.72 15.22
N GLN A 235 0.01 8.76 14.46
CA GLN A 235 0.72 8.99 13.21
C GLN A 235 0.12 8.19 12.05
N ILE A 236 0.24 8.74 10.84
CA ILE A 236 -0.01 8.01 9.58
C ILE A 236 1.26 8.08 8.74
N TYR A 237 1.66 6.94 8.19
CA TYR A 237 2.65 6.83 7.11
C TYR A 237 1.97 6.26 5.88
N ASP A 238 2.07 6.99 4.78
CA ASP A 238 1.56 6.51 3.50
C ASP A 238 2.67 5.99 2.58
N ALA A 239 2.25 5.43 1.45
CA ALA A 239 3.08 4.81 0.43
C ALA A 239 4.12 5.72 -0.25
N PHE A 240 4.12 7.03 -0.01
CA PHE A 240 4.96 7.97 -0.75
C PHE A 240 5.65 8.96 0.20
N HIS A 241 6.10 8.46 1.36
CA HIS A 241 6.81 9.22 2.39
C HIS A 241 6.11 10.51 2.83
N LYS A 242 4.77 10.55 2.76
CA LYS A 242 4.01 11.62 3.40
C LYS A 242 3.45 11.10 4.72
N ILE A 243 3.61 11.94 5.73
CA ILE A 243 3.43 11.57 7.13
C ILE A 243 2.53 12.61 7.79
N VAL A 244 1.50 12.15 8.49
CA VAL A 244 0.82 12.95 9.52
C VAL A 244 1.55 12.66 10.82
N VAL A 245 2.28 13.64 11.35
CA VAL A 245 3.26 13.43 12.43
C VAL A 245 2.59 13.34 13.82
N THR A 246 1.40 13.91 13.97
CA THR A 246 0.61 13.90 15.21
C THR A 246 -0.87 14.11 14.89
N ASP A 247 -1.75 13.75 15.82
CA ASP A 247 -3.20 13.99 15.73
C ASP A 247 -3.84 13.34 14.49
N ALA A 248 -3.30 12.19 14.09
CA ALA A 248 -3.66 11.53 12.85
C ALA A 248 -5.10 10.99 12.83
N ASN A 249 -5.61 10.44 13.94
CA ASN A 249 -7.01 10.01 14.02
C ASN A 249 -7.99 11.18 13.77
N ALA A 250 -7.75 12.32 14.43
CA ALA A 250 -8.54 13.52 14.17
C ALA A 250 -8.33 14.04 12.74
N ALA A 251 -7.14 13.84 12.14
CA ALA A 251 -6.86 14.18 10.73
C ALA A 251 -7.77 13.44 9.76
N VAL A 252 -7.95 12.14 9.98
CA VAL A 252 -8.90 11.32 9.22
C VAL A 252 -10.32 11.85 9.39
N ALA A 253 -10.77 12.06 10.63
CA ALA A 253 -12.14 12.50 10.91
C ALA A 253 -12.47 13.86 10.27
N ARG A 254 -11.61 14.87 10.47
CA ARG A 254 -11.82 16.21 9.89
C ARG A 254 -11.71 16.20 8.37
N SER A 255 -10.81 15.40 7.79
CA SER A 255 -10.70 15.25 6.34
C SER A 255 -11.93 14.60 5.75
N ALA A 256 -12.46 13.53 6.37
CA ALA A 256 -13.66 12.86 5.91
C ALA A 256 -14.87 13.80 5.91
N SER A 257 -15.08 14.54 7.02
CA SER A 257 -16.15 15.55 7.10
C SER A 257 -16.03 16.59 5.98
N ARG A 258 -14.84 17.17 5.80
CA ARG A 258 -14.57 18.17 4.76
C ARG A 258 -14.77 17.61 3.34
N TYR A 259 -14.35 16.37 3.11
CA TYR A 259 -14.47 15.70 1.82
C TYR A 259 -15.94 15.43 1.47
N ILE A 260 -16.71 14.91 2.42
CA ILE A 260 -18.15 14.66 2.28
C ILE A 260 -18.93 15.96 2.06
N GLU A 261 -18.61 17.01 2.81
CA GLU A 261 -19.17 18.35 2.60
C GLU A 261 -18.92 18.85 1.17
N ALA A 262 -17.69 18.69 0.66
CA ALA A 262 -17.34 19.10 -0.69
C ALA A 262 -18.13 18.33 -1.76
N LEU A 263 -18.29 17.01 -1.62
CA LEU A 263 -19.09 16.20 -2.53
C LEU A 263 -20.58 16.56 -2.51
N ASN A 264 -21.08 17.00 -1.35
CA ASN A 264 -22.44 17.49 -1.19
C ASN A 264 -22.61 18.96 -1.63
N GLY A 265 -21.58 19.58 -2.20
CA GLY A 265 -21.62 20.94 -2.74
C GLY A 265 -21.33 22.06 -1.73
N TYR A 266 -20.91 21.74 -0.51
CA TYR A 266 -20.60 22.69 0.56
C TYR A 266 -19.13 23.14 0.55
N VAL A 267 -18.55 23.38 -0.62
CA VAL A 267 -17.26 24.08 -0.71
C VAL A 267 -17.54 25.57 -0.53
N LYS A 268 -16.80 26.25 0.36
CA LYS A 268 -16.98 27.70 0.63
C LYS A 268 -17.32 28.45 -0.68
N PRO A 269 -18.43 29.20 -0.74
CA PRO A 269 -18.80 29.92 -1.95
C PRO A 269 -17.62 30.75 -2.41
N ARG A 270 -17.27 30.66 -3.70
CA ARG A 270 -16.46 31.71 -4.32
C ARG A 270 -17.27 33.00 -4.17
N GLU A 271 -16.75 33.96 -3.42
CA GLU A 271 -17.14 35.36 -3.64
C GLU A 271 -16.83 35.62 -5.11
N ARG A 272 -17.87 35.65 -5.95
CA ARG A 272 -17.73 36.02 -7.35
C ARG A 272 -17.26 37.48 -7.34
N ARG A 273 -15.98 37.70 -7.61
CA ARG A 273 -15.47 39.02 -8.01
C ARG A 273 -15.91 39.31 -9.44
#